data_AF-A0A140PS98-F1
#
_entry.id   AF-A0A140PS98-F1
#
_cell.length_a   1.000
_cell.length_b   1.000
_cell.length_c   1.000
_cell.angle_alpha   90.00
_cell.angle_beta   90.00
_cell.angle_gamma   90.00
#
_symmetry.space_group_name_H-M   'P 1'
#
loop_
_entity.id
_entity.type
_entity.pdbx_description
1 polymer ?
#
loop_
_entity_poly.entity_id
_entity_poly.type
_entity_poly.pdbx_seq_one_letter_code
_entity_poly.pdbx_strand_id
1 'polypeptide(L)'
;MNEFLEVKNLEKAEAMLKNIPNGIERAITGTINKALVKVKSEIKKKVSKDYNIIKKDVDKDLKIRKATFATLTGTISARYPREPIIRFLASSSKRNTKVKIKKTEKSKVLNGKPEYVGKPFITILQNGHMGIFQRKSNERKRTSKGKNIGKKQTPIAQLYTISISEMIASESVSKYAMEQGGKYIETILEKEINRILLGYTK
;
A
#
# COMPACT_ATOMS: atom_id res chain seq x y z
N MET A 1 -3.34 -0.18 -15.00
CA MET A 1 -4.16 1.03 -15.19
C MET A 1 -3.47 2.14 -14.42
N ASN A 2 -3.10 3.22 -15.11
CA ASN A 2 -2.51 4.39 -14.46
C ASN A 2 -3.63 5.43 -14.35
N GLU A 3 -3.87 5.91 -13.14
CA GLU A 3 -4.87 6.96 -12.88
C GLU A 3 -4.12 8.29 -12.64
N PHE A 4 -4.65 9.38 -13.19
CA PHE A 4 -4.03 10.70 -13.14
C PHE A 4 -5.01 11.75 -12.61
N LEU A 5 -4.49 12.72 -11.87
CA LEU A 5 -5.22 13.90 -11.42
C LEU A 5 -4.46 15.14 -11.84
N GLU A 6 -5.19 16.11 -12.37
CA GLU A 6 -4.64 17.38 -12.84
C GLU A 6 -5.05 18.51 -11.91
N VAL A 7 -4.17 19.50 -11.79
CA VAL A 7 -4.48 20.75 -11.09
C VAL A 7 -5.30 21.62 -12.03
N LYS A 8 -6.53 21.92 -11.64
CA LYS A 8 -7.43 22.79 -12.41
C LYS A 8 -7.21 24.27 -12.08
N ASN A 9 -7.74 25.16 -12.92
CA ASN A 9 -7.76 26.62 -12.72
C ASN A 9 -6.37 27.27 -12.58
N LEU A 10 -5.39 26.78 -13.34
CA LEU A 10 -4.02 27.30 -13.32
C LEU A 10 -3.93 28.76 -13.80
N GLU A 11 -4.74 29.16 -14.78
CA GLU A 11 -4.76 30.53 -15.34
C GLU A 11 -5.01 31.60 -14.26
N LYS A 12 -5.98 31.33 -13.37
CA LYS A 12 -6.31 32.24 -12.26
C LYS A 12 -5.16 32.32 -11.25
N ALA A 13 -4.52 31.18 -10.96
CA ALA A 13 -3.37 31.12 -10.06
C ALA A 13 -2.17 31.87 -10.65
N GLU A 14 -1.93 31.73 -11.95
CA GLU A 14 -0.87 32.42 -12.68
C GLU A 14 -1.08 33.93 -12.66
N ALA A 15 -2.30 34.40 -12.94
CA ALA A 15 -2.64 35.81 -12.88
C ALA A 15 -2.40 36.41 -11.48
N MET A 16 -2.78 35.69 -10.42
CA MET A 16 -2.58 36.14 -9.03
C MET A 16 -1.11 36.16 -8.62
N LEU A 17 -0.29 35.25 -9.16
CA LEU A 17 1.10 35.05 -8.73
C LEU A 17 2.14 35.61 -9.72
N LYS A 18 1.71 36.32 -10.78
CA LYS A 18 2.55 36.81 -11.88
C LYS A 18 3.76 37.63 -11.43
N ASN A 19 3.61 38.42 -10.37
CA ASN A 19 4.67 39.31 -9.86
C ASN A 19 5.56 38.64 -8.78
N ILE A 20 5.34 37.36 -8.51
CA ILE A 20 6.09 36.61 -7.49
C ILE A 20 7.03 35.64 -8.21
N PRO A 21 8.36 35.76 -8.02
CA PRO A 21 9.31 34.84 -8.62
C PRO A 21 9.00 33.38 -8.27
N ASN A 22 8.85 32.55 -9.30
CA ASN A 22 8.47 31.13 -9.19
C ASN A 22 7.16 30.89 -8.40
N GLY A 23 6.24 31.87 -8.37
CA GLY A 23 5.04 31.80 -7.55
C GLY A 23 4.16 30.62 -7.92
N ILE A 24 3.93 30.41 -9.22
CA ILE A 24 3.06 29.34 -9.73
C ILE A 24 3.67 27.95 -9.51
N GLU A 25 4.97 27.79 -9.78
CA GLU A 25 5.70 26.53 -9.57
C GLU A 25 5.71 26.16 -8.09
N ARG A 26 5.88 27.14 -7.20
CA ARG A 26 5.78 26.95 -5.74
C ARG A 26 4.39 26.52 -5.33
N ALA A 27 3.34 27.15 -5.86
CA ALA A 27 1.96 26.80 -5.55
C ALA A 27 1.62 25.39 -6.02
N ILE A 28 1.93 25.05 -7.27
CA ILE A 28 1.67 23.73 -7.87
C ILE A 28 2.47 22.65 -7.11
N THR A 29 3.77 22.86 -6.90
CA THR A 29 4.63 21.89 -6.21
C THR A 29 4.17 21.67 -4.77
N GLY A 30 3.82 22.74 -4.06
CA GLY A 30 3.25 22.68 -2.71
C GLY A 30 1.93 21.91 -2.68
N THR A 31 1.07 22.17 -3.66
CA THR A 31 -0.23 21.52 -3.81
C THR A 31 -0.09 20.02 -4.03
N ILE A 32 0.68 19.62 -5.04
CA ILE A 32 0.93 18.21 -5.37
C ILE A 32 1.51 17.50 -4.15
N ASN A 33 2.56 18.04 -3.54
CA ASN A 33 3.24 17.36 -2.44
C ASN A 33 2.35 17.19 -1.19
N LYS A 34 1.52 18.18 -0.86
CA LYS A 34 0.57 18.08 0.24
C LYS A 34 -0.60 17.15 -0.10
N ALA A 35 -1.12 17.22 -1.33
CA ALA A 35 -2.18 16.33 -1.81
C ALA A 35 -1.73 14.86 -1.78
N LEU A 36 -0.52 14.54 -2.25
CA LEU A 36 0.03 13.17 -2.23
C LEU A 36 0.03 12.57 -0.81
N VAL A 37 0.43 13.35 0.20
CA VAL A 37 0.43 12.88 1.60
C VAL A 37 -0.98 12.59 2.09
N LYS A 38 -1.96 13.44 1.77
CA LYS A 38 -3.35 13.22 2.14
C LYS A 38 -3.96 12.03 1.41
N VAL A 39 -3.76 11.91 0.10
CA VAL A 39 -4.25 10.78 -0.71
C VAL A 39 -3.62 9.48 -0.23
N LYS A 40 -2.32 9.44 0.09
CA LYS A 40 -1.68 8.26 0.71
C LYS A 40 -2.41 7.86 2.00
N SER A 41 -2.79 8.82 2.84
CA SER A 41 -3.57 8.56 4.05
C SER A 41 -4.94 7.96 3.74
N GLU A 42 -5.66 8.52 2.78
CA GLU A 42 -6.99 8.01 2.37
C GLU A 42 -6.92 6.61 1.77
N ILE A 43 -5.93 6.32 0.92
CA ILE A 43 -5.68 4.98 0.39
C ILE A 43 -5.51 3.97 1.54
N LYS A 44 -4.64 4.27 2.53
CA LYS A 44 -4.42 3.38 3.68
C LYS A 44 -5.69 3.12 4.47
N LYS A 45 -6.47 4.16 4.72
CA LYS A 45 -7.75 4.06 5.44
C LYS A 45 -8.72 3.18 4.67
N LYS A 46 -8.88 3.42 3.38
CA LYS A 46 -9.82 2.69 2.52
C LYS A 46 -9.43 1.23 2.32
N VAL A 47 -8.15 0.94 2.03
CA VAL A 47 -7.64 -0.44 1.95
C VAL A 47 -7.88 -1.19 3.26
N SER A 48 -7.57 -0.59 4.41
CA SER A 48 -7.78 -1.24 5.71
C SER A 48 -9.26 -1.33 6.11
N LYS A 49 -10.15 -0.58 5.44
CA LYS A 49 -11.61 -0.68 5.59
C LYS A 49 -12.16 -1.84 4.77
N ASP A 50 -11.67 -2.01 3.54
CA ASP A 50 -12.19 -3.01 2.60
C ASP A 50 -11.54 -4.39 2.79
N TYR A 51 -10.28 -4.43 3.22
CA TYR A 51 -9.47 -5.63 3.39
C TYR A 51 -9.05 -5.83 4.84
N ASN A 52 -8.88 -7.08 5.27
CA ASN A 52 -8.42 -7.44 6.61
C ASN A 52 -6.89 -7.33 6.72
N ILE A 53 -6.36 -6.12 6.51
CA ILE A 53 -4.95 -5.78 6.62
C ILE A 53 -4.81 -4.52 7.48
N ILE A 54 -3.72 -4.42 8.22
CA ILE A 54 -3.45 -3.25 9.06
C ILE A 54 -2.87 -2.09 8.24
N LYS A 55 -3.18 -0.85 8.63
CA LYS A 55 -2.70 0.37 7.95
C LYS A 55 -1.17 0.44 7.84
N LYS A 56 -0.44 -0.06 8.85
CA LYS A 56 1.03 -0.06 8.87
C LYS A 56 1.63 -0.90 7.74
N ASP A 57 1.03 -2.05 7.44
CA ASP A 57 1.48 -2.92 6.36
C ASP A 57 1.22 -2.27 5.00
N VAL A 58 0.05 -1.64 4.84
CA VAL A 58 -0.28 -0.87 3.62
C VAL A 58 0.69 0.29 3.42
N ASP A 59 1.01 1.05 4.47
CA ASP A 59 1.91 2.20 4.38
C ASP A 59 3.33 1.86 3.95
N LYS A 60 3.85 0.71 4.42
CA LYS A 60 5.20 0.22 4.15
C LYS A 60 5.45 0.00 2.66
N ASP A 61 4.40 -0.32 1.92
CA ASP A 61 4.47 -0.64 0.49
C ASP A 61 4.07 0.52 -0.41
N LEU A 62 3.56 1.62 0.16
CA LEU A 62 3.26 2.86 -0.54
C LEU A 62 4.45 3.83 -0.54
N LYS A 63 4.91 4.21 -1.73
CA LYS A 63 5.98 5.19 -1.95
C LYS A 63 5.45 6.45 -2.64
N ILE A 64 5.87 7.61 -2.13
CA ILE A 64 5.60 8.92 -2.74
C ILE A 64 6.86 9.38 -3.47
N ARG A 65 6.72 9.75 -4.75
CA ARG A 65 7.67 10.60 -5.45
C ARG A 65 7.09 12.01 -5.49
N LYS A 66 7.79 12.95 -4.87
CA LYS A 66 7.35 14.35 -4.77
C LYS A 66 7.57 15.10 -6.09
N ALA A 67 6.73 16.10 -6.31
CA ALA A 67 6.95 17.11 -7.33
C ALA A 67 8.12 18.04 -6.93
N THR A 68 8.78 18.57 -7.94
CA THR A 68 9.85 19.57 -7.86
C THR A 68 9.54 20.70 -8.85
N PHE A 69 10.28 21.80 -8.82
CA PHE A 69 10.06 22.89 -9.79
C PHE A 69 10.38 22.45 -11.23
N ALA A 70 11.34 21.54 -11.41
CA ALA A 70 11.64 20.97 -12.73
C ALA A 70 10.60 19.91 -13.15
N THR A 71 10.03 19.20 -12.19
CA THR A 71 9.07 18.12 -12.43
C THR A 71 7.79 18.40 -11.64
N LEU A 72 6.88 19.17 -12.24
CA LEU A 72 5.55 19.52 -11.68
C LEU A 72 4.58 18.33 -11.65
N THR A 73 5.10 17.13 -11.44
CA THR A 73 4.36 15.89 -11.34
C THR A 73 4.82 15.13 -10.11
N GLY A 74 3.90 14.42 -9.47
CA GLY A 74 4.21 13.58 -8.33
C GLY A 74 3.38 12.31 -8.38
N THR A 75 3.91 11.23 -7.82
CA THR A 75 3.31 9.90 -7.96
C THR A 75 3.21 9.20 -6.61
N ILE A 76 2.14 8.41 -6.46
CA ILE A 76 2.01 7.39 -5.43
C ILE A 76 2.11 6.04 -6.13
N SER A 77 3.02 5.21 -5.68
CA SER A 77 3.22 3.86 -6.20
C SER A 77 3.16 2.85 -5.06
N ALA A 78 2.69 1.64 -5.36
CA ALA A 78 2.71 0.52 -4.43
C ALA A 78 3.70 -0.54 -4.92
N ARG A 79 4.32 -1.28 -4.00
CA ARG A 79 5.10 -2.46 -4.36
C ARG A 79 4.18 -3.59 -4.84
N TYR A 80 4.69 -4.40 -5.76
CA TYR A 80 3.95 -5.51 -6.38
C TYR A 80 4.10 -6.92 -5.74
N PRO A 81 4.93 -7.19 -4.71
CA PRO A 81 4.98 -8.54 -4.17
C PRO A 81 3.64 -8.90 -3.53
N ARG A 82 3.27 -10.16 -3.70
CA ARG A 82 2.09 -10.73 -3.05
C ARG A 82 2.24 -10.71 -1.54
N GLU A 83 1.14 -10.47 -0.84
CA GLU A 83 1.18 -10.33 0.60
C GLU A 83 1.22 -11.68 1.32
N PRO A 84 2.05 -11.84 2.37
CA PRO A 84 1.95 -12.96 3.30
C PRO A 84 0.51 -13.17 3.78
N ILE A 85 -0.02 -14.38 3.60
CA ILE A 85 -1.42 -14.64 3.94
C ILE A 85 -1.70 -14.52 5.46
N ILE A 86 -0.66 -14.60 6.30
CA ILE A 86 -0.72 -14.34 7.74
C ILE A 86 -1.27 -12.95 8.08
N ARG A 87 -1.04 -11.94 7.21
CA ARG A 87 -1.54 -10.57 7.40
C ARG A 87 -3.08 -10.51 7.41
N PHE A 88 -3.73 -11.53 6.85
CA PHE A 88 -5.18 -11.67 6.71
C PHE A 88 -5.77 -12.70 7.67
N LEU A 89 -5.02 -13.09 8.70
CA LEU A 89 -5.48 -14.06 9.69
C LEU A 89 -6.77 -13.58 10.36
N ALA A 90 -7.80 -14.43 10.34
CA ALA A 90 -9.06 -14.16 11.02
C ALA A 90 -9.15 -14.95 12.34
N SER A 91 -8.74 -16.21 12.32
CA SER A 91 -8.59 -17.03 13.52
C SER A 91 -7.67 -18.21 13.24
N SER A 92 -7.02 -18.74 14.28
CA SER A 92 -6.25 -19.97 14.20
C SER A 92 -6.60 -20.88 15.38
N SER A 93 -6.81 -22.16 15.11
CA SER A 93 -6.92 -23.20 16.12
C SER A 93 -5.96 -24.34 15.82
N LYS A 94 -5.84 -25.31 16.73
CA LYS A 94 -5.03 -26.52 16.49
C LYS A 94 -5.43 -27.28 15.22
N ARG A 95 -6.71 -27.20 14.81
CA ARG A 95 -7.26 -27.99 13.70
C ARG A 95 -7.31 -27.22 12.38
N ASN A 96 -7.62 -25.92 12.42
CA ASN A 96 -7.88 -25.12 11.23
C ASN A 96 -7.36 -23.69 11.39
N THR A 97 -6.79 -23.15 10.32
CA THR A 97 -6.47 -21.73 10.18
C THR A 97 -7.49 -21.09 9.24
N LYS A 98 -8.12 -20.00 9.68
CA LYS A 98 -9.09 -19.25 8.87
C LYS A 98 -8.52 -17.89 8.50
N VAL A 99 -8.70 -17.51 7.25
CA VAL A 99 -8.27 -16.22 6.70
C VAL A 99 -9.46 -15.46 6.15
N LYS A 100 -9.37 -14.14 6.15
CA LYS A 100 -10.38 -13.26 5.57
C LYS A 100 -9.64 -12.21 4.76
N ILE A 101 -9.78 -12.20 3.43
CA ILE A 101 -9.09 -11.21 2.58
C ILE A 101 -9.88 -9.90 2.57
N LYS A 102 -11.10 -9.93 1.99
CA LYS A 102 -12.05 -8.81 2.01
C LYS A 102 -12.89 -8.88 3.28
N LYS A 103 -13.12 -7.74 3.93
CA LYS A 103 -13.95 -7.68 5.15
C LYS A 103 -15.43 -7.96 4.88
N THR A 104 -15.90 -7.72 3.66
CA THR A 104 -17.25 -8.03 3.19
C THR A 104 -17.50 -9.54 3.05
N GLU A 105 -16.44 -10.35 2.93
CA GLU A 105 -16.55 -11.80 2.80
C GLU A 105 -16.52 -12.52 4.17
N LYS A 106 -17.12 -13.71 4.22
CA LYS A 106 -16.95 -14.64 5.34
C LYS A 106 -15.51 -15.16 5.37
N SER A 107 -14.99 -15.40 6.58
CA SER A 107 -13.69 -16.04 6.72
C SER A 107 -13.71 -17.45 6.15
N LYS A 108 -12.67 -17.83 5.40
CA LYS A 108 -12.54 -19.14 4.74
C LYS A 108 -11.48 -19.98 5.47
N VAL A 109 -11.72 -21.29 5.55
CA VAL A 109 -10.68 -22.22 6.02
C VAL A 109 -9.58 -22.27 4.96
N LEU A 110 -8.34 -22.15 5.38
CA LEU A 110 -7.20 -22.16 4.49
C LEU A 110 -6.78 -23.61 4.20
N ASN A 111 -7.12 -24.10 3.00
CA ASN A 111 -6.78 -25.46 2.58
C ASN A 111 -5.35 -25.59 2.04
N GLY A 112 -4.70 -24.46 1.73
CA GLY A 112 -3.37 -24.43 1.15
C GLY A 112 -3.39 -24.56 -0.35
N LYS A 113 -2.24 -24.90 -0.91
CA LYS A 113 -2.03 -25.11 -2.34
C LYS A 113 -2.15 -26.59 -2.69
N PRO A 114 -2.81 -26.94 -3.81
CA PRO A 114 -2.93 -28.33 -4.25
C PRO A 114 -1.59 -29.00 -4.52
N GLU A 115 -0.59 -28.25 -4.98
CA GLU A 115 0.75 -28.79 -5.27
C GLU A 115 1.59 -29.09 -4.01
N TYR A 116 1.10 -28.72 -2.83
CA TYR A 116 1.78 -28.89 -1.54
C TYR A 116 1.07 -29.91 -0.67
N VAL A 117 1.80 -30.46 0.30
CA VAL A 117 1.32 -31.59 1.11
C VAL A 117 0.84 -31.12 2.48
N GLY A 118 -0.29 -31.67 2.90
CA GLY A 118 -0.88 -31.44 4.22
C GLY A 118 -1.50 -30.05 4.37
N LYS A 119 -2.04 -29.79 5.56
CA LYS A 119 -2.69 -28.52 5.88
C LYS A 119 -1.66 -27.41 6.16
N PRO A 120 -1.97 -26.15 5.80
CA PRO A 120 -1.18 -25.00 6.21
C PRO A 120 -1.14 -24.85 7.73
N PHE A 121 -0.01 -24.33 8.23
CA PHE A 121 0.22 -24.11 9.65
C PHE A 121 0.98 -22.81 9.89
N ILE A 122 0.76 -22.21 11.07
CA ILE A 122 1.48 -21.02 11.50
C ILE A 122 2.81 -21.45 12.12
N THR A 123 3.90 -20.78 11.76
CA THR A 123 5.19 -20.96 12.44
C THR A 123 6.01 -19.69 12.41
N ILE A 124 7.01 -19.62 13.29
CA ILE A 124 8.01 -18.56 13.38
C ILE A 124 9.34 -19.16 12.93
N LEU A 125 9.93 -18.58 11.89
CA LEU A 125 11.24 -18.99 11.40
C LEU A 125 12.35 -18.54 12.36
N GLN A 126 13.57 -19.06 12.16
CA GLN A 126 14.73 -18.74 13.01
C GLN A 126 15.07 -17.23 13.06
N ASN A 127 14.73 -16.48 12.01
CA ASN A 127 14.92 -15.03 11.95
C ASN A 127 13.76 -14.23 12.59
N GLY A 128 12.85 -14.88 13.32
CA GLY A 128 11.67 -14.26 13.93
C GLY A 128 10.52 -13.99 12.96
N HIS A 129 10.66 -14.34 11.68
CA HIS A 129 9.59 -14.14 10.70
C HIS A 129 8.43 -15.11 10.95
N MET A 130 7.27 -14.57 11.33
CA MET A 130 6.04 -15.32 11.50
C MET A 130 5.26 -15.38 10.18
N GLY A 131 4.77 -16.57 9.83
CA GLY A 131 4.00 -16.76 8.61
C GLY A 131 3.11 -17.99 8.65
N ILE A 132 2.24 -18.10 7.64
CA ILE A 132 1.53 -19.34 7.34
C ILE A 132 2.31 -20.08 6.26
N PHE A 133 2.66 -21.32 6.56
CA PHE A 133 3.46 -22.18 5.70
C PHE A 133 2.74 -23.48 5.39
N GLN A 134 3.16 -24.15 4.33
CA GLN A 134 2.74 -25.49 3.97
C GLN A 134 3.97 -26.30 3.52
N ARG A 135 3.94 -27.62 3.67
CA ARG A 135 5.08 -28.47 3.27
C ARG A 135 5.08 -28.65 1.76
N LYS A 136 6.22 -28.42 1.11
CA LYS A 136 6.34 -28.57 -0.36
C LYS A 136 6.23 -30.01 -0.82
N SER A 137 6.74 -30.95 -0.02
CA SER A 137 6.70 -32.38 -0.29
C SER A 137 6.91 -33.16 1.00
N ASN A 138 6.68 -34.48 0.93
CA ASN A 138 7.03 -35.41 2.02
C ASN A 138 8.53 -35.76 2.05
N GLU A 139 9.28 -35.38 1.01
CA GLU A 139 10.71 -35.62 0.95
C GLU A 139 11.45 -34.79 2.00
N ARG A 140 12.32 -35.45 2.75
CA ARG A 140 13.15 -34.78 3.74
C ARG A 140 14.51 -34.45 3.11
N LYS A 141 14.83 -33.15 3.03
CA LYS A 141 16.12 -32.66 2.54
C LYS A 141 17.06 -32.40 3.70
N ARG A 142 18.37 -32.66 3.52
CA ARG A 142 19.39 -32.29 4.51
C ARG A 142 19.40 -30.76 4.64
N THR A 143 19.32 -30.29 5.87
CA THR A 143 19.44 -28.88 6.23
C THR A 143 20.90 -28.44 6.09
N SER A 144 21.13 -27.35 5.38
CA SER A 144 22.45 -26.77 5.18
C SER A 144 22.82 -25.71 6.22
N LYS A 145 21.84 -25.21 7.00
CA LYS A 145 22.02 -24.09 7.95
C LYS A 145 21.12 -24.23 9.19
N GLY A 146 21.51 -23.55 10.27
CA GLY A 146 20.74 -23.39 11.51
C GLY A 146 20.87 -24.56 12.51
N LYS A 147 20.10 -24.52 13.61
CA LYS A 147 20.15 -25.52 14.70
C LYS A 147 19.97 -26.98 14.27
N ASN A 148 19.35 -27.20 13.11
CA ASN A 148 19.08 -28.53 12.58
C ASN A 148 20.11 -28.98 11.54
N ILE A 149 21.24 -28.30 11.34
CA ILE A 149 22.22 -28.61 10.29
C ILE A 149 22.56 -30.12 10.23
N GLY A 150 22.62 -30.67 9.02
CA GLY A 150 22.84 -32.11 8.77
C GLY A 150 21.62 -33.01 8.97
N LYS A 151 20.57 -32.55 9.68
CA LYS A 151 19.32 -33.30 9.85
C LYS A 151 18.43 -33.22 8.61
N LYS A 152 17.66 -34.27 8.34
CA LYS A 152 16.68 -34.28 7.25
C LYS A 152 15.37 -33.63 7.69
N GLN A 153 14.93 -32.57 7.01
CA GLN A 153 13.69 -31.83 7.28
C GLN A 153 12.82 -31.72 6.02
N THR A 154 11.50 -31.69 6.17
CA THR A 154 10.60 -31.42 5.03
C THR A 154 10.60 -29.94 4.68
N PRO A 155 10.90 -29.56 3.42
CA PRO A 155 10.87 -28.16 3.01
C PRO A 155 9.48 -27.55 3.17
N ILE A 156 9.43 -26.30 3.60
CA ILE A 156 8.19 -25.53 3.76
C ILE A 156 8.20 -24.33 2.82
N ALA A 157 7.01 -23.90 2.41
CA ALA A 157 6.78 -22.72 1.59
C ALA A 157 5.81 -21.80 2.28
N GLN A 158 6.12 -20.50 2.29
CA GLN A 158 5.19 -19.50 2.77
C GLN A 158 4.05 -19.33 1.77
N LEU A 159 2.83 -19.17 2.30
CA LEU A 159 1.65 -18.89 1.50
C LEU A 159 1.44 -17.37 1.37
N TYR A 160 1.08 -16.97 0.16
CA TYR A 160 0.86 -15.59 -0.23
C TYR A 160 -0.50 -15.43 -0.92
N THR A 161 -1.01 -14.20 -0.94
CA THR A 161 -2.31 -13.84 -1.54
C THR A 161 -2.17 -12.56 -2.36
N ILE A 162 -3.26 -11.83 -2.56
CA ILE A 162 -3.29 -10.54 -3.26
C ILE A 162 -2.23 -9.56 -2.72
N SER A 163 -1.67 -8.74 -3.61
CA SER A 163 -0.72 -7.67 -3.30
C SER A 163 -1.43 -6.39 -2.87
N ILE A 164 -0.74 -5.48 -2.18
CA ILE A 164 -1.27 -4.15 -1.88
C ILE A 164 -1.56 -3.36 -3.17
N SER A 165 -0.76 -3.54 -4.23
CA SER A 165 -1.02 -2.94 -5.53
C SER A 165 -2.36 -3.37 -6.12
N GLU A 166 -2.68 -4.66 -6.07
CA GLU A 166 -3.99 -5.19 -6.52
C GLU A 166 -5.15 -4.68 -5.63
N MET A 167 -4.93 -4.49 -4.33
CA MET A 167 -5.95 -3.89 -3.44
C MET A 167 -6.23 -2.44 -3.80
N ILE A 168 -5.20 -1.65 -4.09
CA ILE A 168 -5.33 -0.24 -4.47
C ILE A 168 -6.00 -0.11 -5.83
N ALA A 169 -5.65 -0.99 -6.77
CA ALA A 169 -6.24 -1.04 -8.11
C ALA A 169 -7.70 -1.57 -8.11
N SER A 170 -8.21 -2.03 -6.97
CA SER A 170 -9.62 -2.39 -6.88
C SER A 170 -10.50 -1.13 -7.01
N GLU A 171 -11.57 -1.23 -7.80
CA GLU A 171 -12.45 -0.12 -8.14
C GLU A 171 -12.90 0.71 -6.93
N SER A 172 -13.23 0.03 -5.82
CA SER A 172 -13.68 0.72 -4.60
C SER A 172 -12.59 1.62 -3.99
N VAL A 173 -11.33 1.19 -4.04
CA VAL A 173 -10.22 1.94 -3.45
C VAL A 173 -9.76 3.04 -4.41
N SER A 174 -9.61 2.72 -5.70
CA SER A 174 -9.09 3.64 -6.70
C SER A 174 -10.02 4.82 -6.92
N LYS A 175 -11.33 4.56 -7.13
CA LYS A 175 -12.36 5.60 -7.25
C LYS A 175 -12.41 6.52 -6.03
N TYR A 176 -12.33 5.94 -4.83
CA TYR A 176 -12.31 6.72 -3.59
C TYR A 176 -11.06 7.60 -3.48
N ALA A 177 -9.89 7.07 -3.82
CA ALA A 177 -8.64 7.82 -3.79
C ALA A 177 -8.64 8.97 -4.80
N MET A 178 -9.18 8.75 -6.00
CA MET A 178 -9.32 9.76 -7.06
C MET A 178 -10.27 10.88 -6.64
N GLU A 179 -11.44 10.54 -6.10
CA GLU A 179 -12.42 11.52 -5.62
C GLU A 179 -11.86 12.39 -4.49
N GLN A 180 -11.20 11.79 -3.50
CA GLN A 180 -10.56 12.54 -2.41
C GLN A 180 -9.37 13.36 -2.90
N GLY A 181 -8.60 12.82 -3.86
CA GLY A 181 -7.47 13.51 -4.46
C GLY A 181 -7.86 14.79 -5.17
N GLY A 182 -8.91 14.75 -6.00
CA GLY A 182 -9.45 15.95 -6.68
C GLY A 182 -9.84 17.05 -5.68
N LYS A 183 -10.61 16.68 -4.65
CA LYS A 183 -11.03 17.61 -3.58
C LYS A 183 -9.83 18.22 -2.84
N TYR A 184 -8.79 17.42 -2.57
CA TYR A 184 -7.60 17.92 -1.90
C TYR A 184 -6.76 18.83 -2.77
N ILE A 185 -6.63 18.55 -4.08
CA ILE A 185 -5.89 19.42 -4.99
C ILE A 185 -6.53 20.80 -5.02
N GLU A 186 -7.84 20.89 -5.23
CA GLU A 186 -8.56 22.16 -5.29
C GLU A 186 -8.41 22.95 -3.98
N THR A 187 -8.73 22.32 -2.84
CA THR A 187 -8.68 23.01 -1.53
C THR A 187 -7.27 23.37 -1.08
N ILE A 188 -6.24 22.62 -1.50
CA ILE A 188 -4.85 22.94 -1.14
C ILE A 188 -4.28 24.02 -2.05
N LEU A 189 -4.64 24.03 -3.34
CA LEU A 189 -4.17 25.04 -4.28
C LEU A 189 -4.55 26.44 -3.81
N GLU A 190 -5.81 26.65 -3.45
CA GLU A 190 -6.28 27.93 -2.91
C GLU A 190 -5.48 28.36 -1.67
N LYS A 191 -5.21 27.42 -0.76
CA LYS A 191 -4.41 27.67 0.44
C LYS A 191 -2.95 27.99 0.12
N GLU A 192 -2.37 27.35 -0.89
CA GLU A 192 -1.00 27.62 -1.34
C GLU A 192 -0.88 28.99 -1.99
N ILE A 193 -1.82 29.37 -2.86
CA ILE A 193 -1.86 30.70 -3.47
C ILE A 193 -1.92 31.76 -2.38
N ASN A 194 -2.88 31.66 -1.45
CA ASN A 194 -3.03 32.61 -0.35
C ASN A 194 -1.79 32.68 0.54
N ARG A 195 -1.17 31.52 0.85
CA ARG A 195 0.06 31.46 1.64
C ARG A 195 1.22 32.19 0.96
N ILE A 196 1.33 32.07 -0.36
CA ILE A 196 2.41 32.73 -1.13
C ILE A 196 2.16 34.23 -1.22
N LEU A 197 0.92 34.65 -1.50
CA LEU A 197 0.53 36.07 -1.53
C LEU A 197 0.85 36.76 -0.19
N LEU A 198 0.36 36.22 0.92
CA LEU A 198 0.57 36.78 2.26
C LEU A 198 2.05 36.81 2.69
N GLY A 199 2.86 35.89 2.16
CA GLY A 199 4.28 35.82 2.45
C GLY A 199 5.13 36.80 1.65
N TYR A 200 4.59 37.38 0.57
CA TYR A 200 5.30 38.32 -0.31
C TYR A 200 4.83 39.78 -0.13
N THR A 201 3.65 39.99 0.46
CA THR A 201 3.13 41.33 0.81
C THR A 201 3.70 41.89 2.12
N LYS A 202 4.78 41.30 2.66
CA LYS A 202 5.54 41.82 3.80
C LYS A 202 6.87 42.36 3.32
#